data_AF-A0A800BS44-F1
#
_entry.id   AF-A0A800BS44-F1
#
_cell.length_a   1.000
_cell.length_b   1.000
_cell.length_c   1.000
_cell.angle_alpha   90.00
_cell.angle_beta   90.00
_cell.angle_gamma   90.00
#
_symmetry.space_group_name_H-M   'P 1'
#
loop_
_entity.id
_entity.type
_entity.pdbx_description
1 polymer ?
#
loop_
_entity_poly.entity_id
_entity_poly.type
_entity_poly.pdbx_seq_one_letter_code
_entity_poly.pdbx_strand_id
1 'polypeptide(L)'
;MSARGWRRLRRTIQSLSLALFLYLFVETSRRGGSPLPVNLFSRLDPLLAAGSMLAARRIIRAFAPALAVVLATLALGRVWCGWICPLGTLLDLFGPRGGRGIPPRLRRAKHFLLFALLFAALFANLTLIALDPLTALVRTLAGVVYPGLNLAVTALQMRLRGLAFLRESLLWIDSSLRGSLLPYGQPPVRPLLALPLLAILALNLLARRFWCRYLCPLGALLGLASRVAWLKRRVGEDCSECGLCARECPMGAIAEVASDPGECILCLDCLARCPRGAITFGASPGLSWGYEYDPSRRQLLASLAASAVWVGLLRTEVARRKSPHLLRPPGAGEDELLARCVRCGRCLKVCPTSGLQPALLEAGWEGVWTPVLVPRLGYCDYSCASCGQV
;
A
#
# COMPACT_ATOMS: atom_id res chain seq x y z
N MET A 1 23.75 -12.16 17.43
CA MET A 1 23.59 -12.49 15.99
C MET A 1 24.55 -11.63 15.17
N SER A 2 25.22 -12.22 14.17
CA SER A 2 26.09 -11.46 13.25
C SER A 2 25.27 -10.53 12.33
N ALA A 3 25.88 -9.44 11.86
CA ALA A 3 25.18 -8.46 11.00
C ALA A 3 24.66 -9.08 9.68
N ARG A 4 25.36 -10.09 9.15
CA ARG A 4 24.90 -10.89 8.01
C ARG A 4 23.64 -11.70 8.34
N GLY A 5 23.55 -12.22 9.57
CA GLY A 5 22.37 -12.94 10.07
C GLY A 5 21.12 -12.05 10.10
N TRP A 6 21.24 -10.83 10.60
CA TRP A 6 20.14 -9.84 10.59
C TRP A 6 19.64 -9.51 9.19
N ARG A 7 20.56 -9.31 8.23
CA ARG A 7 20.20 -9.05 6.83
C ARG A 7 19.45 -10.23 6.19
N ARG A 8 19.88 -11.48 6.49
CA ARG A 8 19.18 -12.69 6.02
C ARG A 8 17.79 -12.79 6.64
N LEU A 9 17.68 -12.63 7.96
CA LEU A 9 16.40 -12.68 8.68
C LEU A 9 15.41 -11.65 8.13
N ARG A 10 15.85 -10.40 7.89
CA ARG A 10 15.01 -9.37 7.29
C ARG A 10 14.48 -9.80 5.92
N ARG A 11 15.35 -10.27 5.03
CA ARG A 11 14.96 -10.71 3.69
C ARG A 11 13.99 -11.89 3.74
N THR A 12 14.22 -12.85 4.64
CA THR A 12 13.30 -13.96 4.87
C THR A 12 11.93 -13.45 5.31
N ILE A 13 11.85 -12.53 6.27
CA ILE A 13 10.57 -11.96 6.73
C ILE A 13 9.88 -11.14 5.63
N GLN A 14 10.64 -10.36 4.84
CA GLN A 14 10.11 -9.63 3.69
C GLN A 14 9.47 -10.57 2.66
N SER A 15 10.16 -11.66 2.32
CA SER A 15 9.68 -12.68 1.38
C SER A 15 8.46 -13.42 1.92
N LEU A 16 8.48 -13.83 3.20
CA LEU A 16 7.34 -14.49 3.85
C LEU A 16 6.12 -13.57 3.93
N SER A 17 6.32 -12.28 4.25
CA SER A 17 5.24 -11.29 4.30
C SER A 17 4.62 -11.04 2.93
N LEU A 18 5.45 -10.94 1.88
CA LEU A 18 4.96 -10.82 0.50
C LEU A 18 4.22 -12.08 0.05
N ALA A 19 4.75 -13.27 0.37
CA ALA A 19 4.10 -14.54 0.06
C ALA A 19 2.75 -14.68 0.77
N LEU A 20 2.69 -14.35 2.07
CA LEU A 20 1.44 -14.33 2.84
C LEU A 20 0.44 -13.32 2.25
N PHE A 21 0.89 -12.13 1.86
CA PHE A 21 0.03 -11.14 1.21
C PHE A 21 -0.55 -11.67 -0.11
N LEU A 22 0.26 -12.29 -0.96
CA LEU A 22 -0.20 -12.89 -2.23
C LEU A 22 -1.13 -14.08 -1.99
N TYR A 23 -0.85 -14.91 -0.99
CA TYR A 23 -1.73 -16.00 -0.57
C TYR A 23 -3.11 -15.50 -0.14
N LEU A 24 -3.17 -14.54 0.79
CA LEU A 24 -4.43 -13.92 1.24
C LEU A 24 -5.16 -13.18 0.11
N PHE A 25 -4.40 -12.60 -0.83
CA PHE A 25 -4.97 -12.03 -2.03
C PHE A 25 -5.65 -13.12 -2.85
N VAL A 26 -4.98 -14.22 -3.21
CA VAL A 26 -5.57 -15.35 -3.97
C VAL A 26 -6.81 -15.91 -3.27
N GLU A 27 -6.72 -16.10 -1.95
CA GLU A 27 -7.80 -16.65 -1.11
C GLU A 27 -9.06 -15.77 -1.10
N THR A 28 -8.95 -14.49 -1.47
CA THR A 28 -10.08 -13.56 -1.56
C THR A 28 -11.23 -14.08 -2.43
N SER A 29 -10.97 -14.95 -3.42
CA SER A 29 -12.00 -15.48 -4.32
C SER A 29 -12.44 -16.92 -4.00
N ARG A 30 -11.90 -17.57 -2.95
CA ARG A 30 -12.22 -18.97 -2.62
C ARG A 30 -13.50 -19.08 -1.80
N ARG A 31 -14.38 -20.01 -2.19
CA ARG A 31 -15.70 -20.23 -1.56
C ARG A 31 -15.65 -20.93 -0.19
N GLY A 32 -14.48 -21.43 0.24
CA GLY A 32 -14.30 -22.20 1.48
C GLY A 32 -13.95 -21.38 2.73
N GLY A 33 -13.80 -20.06 2.60
CA GLY A 33 -13.35 -19.19 3.69
C GLY A 33 -11.85 -19.33 3.97
N SER A 34 -11.23 -18.23 4.42
CA SER A 34 -9.81 -18.19 4.75
C SER A 34 -9.61 -18.32 6.27
N PRO A 35 -8.57 -19.02 6.74
CA PRO A 35 -8.28 -19.12 8.18
C PRO A 35 -7.91 -17.77 8.80
N LEU A 36 -7.37 -16.85 7.97
CA LEU A 36 -7.02 -15.49 8.35
C LEU A 36 -7.84 -14.48 7.54
N PRO A 37 -8.16 -13.29 8.07
CA PRO A 37 -8.86 -12.26 7.30
C PRO A 37 -8.11 -11.89 6.03
N VAL A 38 -8.76 -12.00 4.86
CA VAL A 38 -8.11 -11.72 3.56
C VAL A 38 -7.57 -10.28 3.45
N ASN A 39 -8.16 -9.35 4.20
CA ASN A 39 -7.77 -7.94 4.30
C ASN A 39 -6.86 -7.62 5.49
N LEU A 40 -6.19 -8.63 6.08
CA LEU A 40 -5.28 -8.48 7.23
C LEU A 40 -4.26 -7.34 7.04
N PHE A 41 -3.55 -7.28 5.91
CA PHE A 41 -2.57 -6.23 5.66
C PHE A 41 -3.18 -4.83 5.63
N SER A 42 -4.40 -4.68 5.12
CA SER A 42 -5.13 -3.41 5.12
C SER A 42 -5.61 -3.05 6.53
N ARG A 43 -5.95 -4.04 7.37
CA ARG A 43 -6.29 -3.83 8.79
C ARG A 43 -5.08 -3.46 9.65
N LEU A 44 -3.88 -3.86 9.24
CA LEU A 44 -2.61 -3.51 9.90
C LEU A 44 -2.13 -2.10 9.54
N ASP A 45 -2.72 -1.46 8.52
CA ASP A 45 -2.32 -0.15 8.04
C ASP A 45 -2.90 0.99 8.92
N PRO A 46 -2.06 1.72 9.69
CA PRO A 46 -2.53 2.78 10.57
C PRO A 46 -3.05 4.02 9.83
N LEU A 47 -2.61 4.26 8.60
CA LEU A 47 -3.14 5.35 7.78
C LEU A 47 -4.58 5.04 7.35
N LEU A 48 -4.82 3.81 6.88
CA LEU A 48 -6.18 3.37 6.53
C LEU A 48 -7.09 3.38 7.75
N ALA A 49 -6.60 2.92 8.90
CA ALA A 49 -7.32 2.99 10.16
C ALA A 49 -7.71 4.43 10.52
N ALA A 50 -6.72 5.35 10.57
CA ALA A 50 -6.95 6.75 10.92
C ALA A 50 -7.90 7.43 9.93
N GLY A 51 -7.65 7.32 8.62
CA GLY A 51 -8.48 7.92 7.58
C GLY A 51 -9.92 7.41 7.63
N SER A 52 -10.11 6.09 7.75
CA SER A 52 -11.46 5.49 7.77
C SER A 52 -12.23 5.81 9.04
N MET A 53 -11.57 5.84 10.21
CA MET A 53 -12.20 6.21 11.47
C MET A 53 -12.58 7.69 11.52
N LEU A 54 -11.73 8.58 10.99
CA LEU A 54 -12.03 10.01 10.87
C LEU A 54 -13.21 10.26 9.92
N ALA A 55 -13.20 9.61 8.75
CA ALA A 55 -14.28 9.74 7.76
C ALA A 55 -15.61 9.18 8.25
N ALA A 56 -15.59 8.02 8.90
CA ALA A 56 -16.79 7.40 9.45
C ALA A 56 -17.22 7.98 10.81
N ARG A 57 -16.41 8.87 11.42
CA ARG A 57 -16.61 9.44 12.77
C ARG A 57 -16.91 8.40 13.84
N ARG A 58 -16.29 7.22 13.72
CA ARG A 58 -16.51 6.08 14.63
C ARG A 58 -15.28 5.20 14.74
N ILE A 59 -15.13 4.55 15.88
CA ILE A 59 -14.05 3.57 16.09
C ILE A 59 -14.43 2.26 15.41
N ILE A 60 -13.67 1.89 14.39
CA ILE A 60 -13.87 0.66 13.62
C ILE A 60 -13.00 -0.45 14.21
N ARG A 61 -13.60 -1.36 14.98
CA ARG A 61 -12.88 -2.46 15.67
C ARG A 61 -12.07 -3.36 14.73
N ALA A 62 -12.46 -3.46 13.46
CA ALA A 62 -11.72 -4.22 12.46
C ALA A 62 -10.27 -3.75 12.23
N PHE A 63 -9.97 -2.48 12.55
CA PHE A 63 -8.62 -1.91 12.46
C PHE A 63 -7.80 -2.02 13.76
N ALA A 64 -8.27 -2.77 14.76
CA ALA A 64 -7.50 -3.03 15.99
C ALA A 64 -6.05 -3.52 15.72
N PRO A 65 -5.76 -4.36 14.70
CA PRO A 65 -4.38 -4.74 14.39
C PRO A 65 -3.45 -3.58 14.05
N ALA A 66 -3.96 -2.46 13.52
CA ALA A 66 -3.15 -1.28 13.23
C ALA A 66 -2.50 -0.69 14.49
N LEU A 67 -3.13 -0.84 15.65
CA LEU A 67 -2.56 -0.42 16.93
C LEU A 67 -1.26 -1.18 17.23
N ALA A 68 -1.20 -2.48 16.92
CA ALA A 68 0.03 -3.26 17.10
C ALA A 68 1.18 -2.71 16.24
N VAL A 69 0.90 -2.23 15.02
CA VAL A 69 1.90 -1.58 14.16
C VAL A 69 2.34 -0.23 14.73
N VAL A 70 1.42 0.56 15.29
CA VAL A 70 1.76 1.82 15.96
C VAL A 70 2.63 1.56 17.17
N LEU A 71 2.26 0.63 18.05
CA LEU A 71 3.04 0.25 19.24
C LEU A 71 4.41 -0.29 18.88
N ALA A 72 4.49 -1.18 17.89
CA ALA A 72 5.77 -1.66 17.36
C ALA A 72 6.61 -0.51 16.79
N THR A 73 5.97 0.52 16.21
CA THR A 73 6.65 1.70 15.69
C THR A 73 7.20 2.60 16.80
N LEU A 74 6.47 2.74 17.90
CA LEU A 74 6.93 3.45 19.10
C LEU A 74 8.06 2.70 19.82
N ALA A 75 8.15 1.38 19.69
CA ALA A 75 9.24 0.60 20.29
C ALA A 75 10.48 0.54 19.38
N LEU A 76 10.30 0.16 18.11
CA LEU A 76 11.37 -0.25 17.20
C LEU A 76 11.62 0.75 16.03
N GLY A 77 10.85 1.84 15.97
CA GLY A 77 10.84 2.75 14.82
C GLY A 77 10.07 2.16 13.63
N ARG A 78 10.32 2.62 12.40
CA ARG A 78 9.51 2.23 11.21
C ARG A 78 9.80 0.82 10.68
N VAL A 79 9.81 -0.19 11.55
CA VAL A 79 10.10 -1.59 11.24
C VAL A 79 9.12 -2.17 10.22
N TRP A 80 7.85 -1.76 10.25
CA TRP A 80 6.82 -2.18 9.29
C TRP A 80 7.25 -1.96 7.83
N CYS A 81 7.73 -0.76 7.53
CA CYS A 81 8.16 -0.36 6.18
C CYS A 81 9.38 -1.15 5.69
N GLY A 82 10.24 -1.61 6.61
CA GLY A 82 11.45 -2.36 6.31
C GLY A 82 11.25 -3.88 6.25
N TRP A 83 10.32 -4.43 7.02
CA TRP A 83 10.25 -5.88 7.26
C TRP A 83 8.95 -6.52 6.74
N ILE A 84 7.81 -5.84 6.89
CA ILE A 84 6.49 -6.48 6.69
C ILE A 84 5.76 -5.93 5.45
N CYS A 85 5.94 -4.65 5.12
CA CYS A 85 5.21 -3.99 4.05
C CYS A 85 5.48 -4.65 2.67
N PRO A 86 4.46 -5.22 1.99
CA PRO A 86 4.64 -5.91 0.72
C PRO A 86 5.09 -4.98 -0.39
N LEU A 87 4.63 -3.71 -0.41
CA LEU A 87 5.16 -2.73 -1.36
C LEU A 87 6.64 -2.44 -1.09
N GLY A 88 7.06 -2.36 0.18
CA GLY A 88 8.46 -2.16 0.53
C GLY A 88 9.35 -3.26 -0.06
N THR A 89 8.92 -4.51 0.02
CA THR A 89 9.60 -5.66 -0.60
C THR A 89 9.65 -5.53 -2.12
N LEU A 90 8.55 -5.15 -2.78
CA LEU A 90 8.53 -4.91 -4.22
C LEU A 90 9.50 -3.79 -4.64
N LEU A 91 9.56 -2.69 -3.89
CA LEU A 91 10.48 -1.58 -4.19
C LEU A 91 11.95 -1.95 -3.97
N ASP A 92 12.26 -2.86 -3.04
CA ASP A 92 13.61 -3.39 -2.87
C ASP A 92 14.00 -4.33 -4.03
N LEU A 93 13.04 -5.10 -4.57
CA LEU A 93 13.25 -6.01 -5.70
C LEU A 93 13.49 -5.26 -7.02
N PHE A 94 12.70 -4.20 -7.26
CA PHE A 94 12.74 -3.40 -8.50
C PHE A 94 13.53 -2.08 -8.35
N GLY A 95 14.29 -1.93 -7.27
CA GLY A 95 15.05 -0.71 -6.99
C GLY A 95 16.42 -0.66 -7.68
N PRO A 96 16.92 0.54 -8.03
CA PRO A 96 18.26 0.69 -8.57
C PRO A 96 19.31 0.32 -7.52
N ARG A 97 20.44 -0.24 -7.95
CA ARG A 97 21.54 -0.64 -7.05
C ARG A 97 22.30 0.56 -6.44
N GLY A 98 22.14 1.75 -7.03
CA GLY A 98 22.65 3.03 -6.54
C GLY A 98 21.52 4.06 -6.43
N GLY A 99 21.75 5.17 -5.75
CA GLY A 99 20.77 6.25 -5.61
C GLY A 99 21.30 7.57 -6.17
N ARG A 100 20.48 8.30 -6.93
CA ARG A 100 20.75 9.71 -7.23
C ARG A 100 20.53 10.55 -5.96
N GLY A 101 21.36 11.59 -5.79
CA GLY A 101 21.28 12.54 -4.69
C GLY A 101 20.10 13.50 -4.86
N ILE A 102 18.89 13.05 -4.55
CA ILE A 102 17.70 13.91 -4.55
C ILE A 102 17.66 14.72 -3.24
N PRO A 103 17.34 16.03 -3.30
CA PRO A 103 17.40 16.90 -2.14
C PRO A 103 16.46 16.44 -1.01
N PRO A 104 16.91 16.49 0.26
CA PRO A 104 16.14 16.04 1.42
C PRO A 104 14.87 16.87 1.64
N ARG A 105 14.83 18.13 1.19
CA ARG A 105 13.65 19.03 1.25
C ARG A 105 12.39 18.44 0.64
N LEU A 106 12.51 17.56 -0.36
CA LEU A 106 11.37 16.92 -1.01
C LEU A 106 10.61 15.98 -0.05
N ARG A 107 11.24 15.55 1.06
CA ARG A 107 10.59 14.75 2.12
C ARG A 107 9.45 15.49 2.82
N ARG A 108 9.33 16.81 2.63
CA ARG A 108 8.17 17.57 3.10
C ARG A 108 6.89 17.13 2.38
N ALA A 109 6.95 16.69 1.12
CA ALA A 109 5.77 16.36 0.32
C ALA A 109 4.88 15.26 0.97
N LYS A 110 5.46 14.18 1.51
CA LYS A 110 4.67 13.15 2.22
C LYS A 110 3.95 13.67 3.48
N HIS A 111 4.52 14.63 4.20
CA HIS A 111 3.86 15.23 5.37
C HIS A 111 2.70 16.13 4.92
N PHE A 112 2.90 16.87 3.82
CA PHE A 112 1.83 17.64 3.18
C PHE A 112 0.67 16.71 2.75
N LEU A 113 0.99 15.59 2.08
CA LEU A 113 -0.01 14.59 1.66
C LEU A 113 -0.72 13.94 2.85
N LEU A 114 0.01 13.62 3.92
CA LEU A 114 -0.59 13.07 5.15
C LEU A 114 -1.62 14.02 5.75
N PHE A 115 -1.25 15.28 6.00
CA PHE A 115 -2.16 16.25 6.60
C PHE A 115 -3.33 16.57 5.69
N ALA A 116 -3.10 16.71 4.38
CA ALA A 116 -4.16 16.93 3.40
C ALA A 116 -5.17 15.76 3.41
N LEU A 117 -4.68 14.51 3.47
CA LEU A 117 -5.52 13.31 3.54
C LEU A 117 -6.33 13.25 4.84
N LEU A 118 -5.68 13.45 6.00
CA LEU A 118 -6.38 13.41 7.30
C LEU A 118 -7.44 14.51 7.40
N PHE A 119 -7.14 15.70 6.87
CA PHE A 119 -8.12 16.79 6.83
C PHE A 119 -9.28 16.49 5.87
N ALA A 120 -9.01 15.97 4.68
CA ALA A 120 -10.06 15.55 3.75
C ALA A 120 -10.98 14.48 4.39
N ALA A 121 -10.39 13.55 5.14
CA ALA A 121 -11.13 12.52 5.86
C ALA A 121 -12.11 13.10 6.90
N LEU A 122 -11.81 14.24 7.56
CA LEU A 122 -12.77 14.89 8.48
C LEU A 122 -14.10 15.29 7.80
N PHE A 123 -14.03 15.55 6.49
CA PHE A 123 -15.18 15.89 5.64
C PHE A 123 -15.77 14.68 4.91
N ALA A 124 -15.50 13.47 5.41
CA ALA A 124 -15.88 12.18 4.83
C ALA A 124 -15.34 11.94 3.41
N ASN A 125 -14.28 12.66 3.02
CA ASN A 125 -13.66 12.51 1.70
C ASN A 125 -12.40 11.66 1.80
N LEU A 126 -12.48 10.44 1.23
CA LEU A 126 -11.37 9.49 1.22
C LEU A 126 -10.62 9.44 -0.12
N THR A 127 -10.80 10.39 -1.05
CA THR A 127 -10.23 10.27 -2.41
C THR A 127 -8.70 10.14 -2.38
N LEU A 128 -8.05 10.89 -1.48
CA LEU A 128 -6.59 10.88 -1.32
C LEU A 128 -6.05 9.55 -0.75
N ILE A 129 -6.90 8.71 -0.14
CA ILE A 129 -6.49 7.38 0.32
C ILE A 129 -6.15 6.44 -0.84
N ALA A 130 -6.57 6.79 -2.07
CA ALA A 130 -6.18 6.06 -3.26
C ALA A 130 -4.66 6.15 -3.57
N LEU A 131 -3.96 7.10 -2.94
CA LEU A 131 -2.50 7.23 -2.94
C LEU A 131 -1.84 6.32 -1.89
N ASP A 132 -2.60 5.63 -1.06
CA ASP A 132 -2.02 4.65 -0.16
C ASP A 132 -1.31 3.54 -0.97
N PRO A 133 -0.02 3.27 -0.69
CA PRO A 133 0.76 2.27 -1.42
C PRO A 133 0.13 0.87 -1.43
N LEU A 134 -0.46 0.44 -0.32
CA LEU A 134 -1.04 -0.91 -0.21
C LEU A 134 -2.33 -1.00 -1.02
N THR A 135 -3.15 0.05 -0.99
CA THR A 135 -4.36 0.21 -1.78
C THR A 135 -4.06 0.20 -3.27
N ALA A 136 -3.03 0.93 -3.71
CA ALA A 136 -2.57 0.94 -5.10
C ALA A 136 -2.10 -0.46 -5.56
N LEU A 137 -1.37 -1.19 -4.70
CA LEU A 137 -0.94 -2.56 -4.96
C LEU A 137 -2.13 -3.50 -5.11
N VAL A 138 -3.04 -3.55 -4.13
CA VAL A 138 -4.22 -4.44 -4.16
C VAL A 138 -5.11 -4.13 -5.36
N ARG A 139 -5.34 -2.85 -5.69
CA ARG A 139 -6.15 -2.45 -6.84
C ARG A 139 -5.55 -2.88 -8.17
N THR A 140 -4.24 -2.75 -8.31
CA THR A 140 -3.53 -3.19 -9.52
C THR A 140 -3.56 -4.71 -9.66
N LEU A 141 -3.39 -5.43 -8.55
CA LEU A 141 -3.50 -6.89 -8.54
C LEU A 141 -4.92 -7.34 -8.91
N ALA A 142 -5.95 -6.73 -8.33
CA ALA A 142 -7.35 -7.07 -8.56
C ALA A 142 -7.82 -6.75 -9.99
N GLY A 143 -7.47 -5.58 -10.51
CA GLY A 143 -8.00 -5.07 -11.78
C GLY A 143 -7.16 -5.35 -13.03
N VAL A 144 -5.90 -5.74 -12.86
CA VAL A 144 -4.95 -5.91 -13.98
C VAL A 144 -4.20 -7.23 -13.91
N VAL A 145 -3.43 -7.48 -12.85
CA VAL A 145 -2.56 -8.66 -12.81
C VAL A 145 -3.36 -9.95 -12.77
N TYR A 146 -4.37 -10.03 -11.92
CA TYR A 146 -5.23 -11.21 -11.77
C TYR A 146 -6.04 -11.53 -13.04
N PRO A 147 -6.84 -10.60 -13.61
CA PRO A 147 -7.55 -10.86 -14.86
C PRO A 147 -6.58 -11.07 -16.04
N GLY A 148 -5.47 -10.34 -16.09
CA GLY A 148 -4.45 -10.50 -17.13
C GLY A 148 -3.78 -11.87 -17.10
N LEU A 149 -3.51 -12.43 -15.91
CA LEU A 149 -3.00 -13.78 -15.75
C LEU A 149 -4.01 -14.82 -16.25
N ASN A 150 -5.30 -14.66 -15.91
CA ASN A 150 -6.35 -15.56 -16.40
C ASN A 150 -6.47 -15.52 -17.93
N LEU A 151 -6.40 -14.32 -18.52
CA LEU A 151 -6.40 -14.13 -19.96
C LEU A 151 -5.19 -14.80 -20.63
N ALA A 152 -3.99 -14.59 -20.08
CA ALA A 152 -2.76 -15.17 -20.60
C ALA A 152 -2.77 -16.70 -20.56
N VAL A 153 -3.19 -17.29 -19.42
CA VAL A 153 -3.31 -18.75 -19.28
C VAL A 153 -4.34 -19.31 -20.26
N THR A 154 -5.48 -18.63 -20.41
CA THR A 154 -6.54 -19.08 -21.32
C THR A 154 -6.11 -18.97 -22.78
N ALA A 155 -5.41 -17.90 -23.16
CA ALA A 155 -4.84 -17.73 -24.50
C ALA A 155 -3.78 -18.79 -24.80
N LEU A 156 -2.90 -19.09 -23.83
CA LEU A 156 -1.90 -20.13 -23.96
C LEU A 156 -2.54 -21.52 -24.13
N GLN A 157 -3.55 -21.84 -23.32
CA GLN A 157 -4.31 -23.08 -23.46
C GLN A 157 -4.96 -23.17 -24.83
N MET A 158 -5.63 -22.11 -25.31
CA MET A 158 -6.23 -22.09 -26.65
C MET A 158 -5.20 -22.32 -27.75
N ARG A 159 -3.99 -21.78 -27.62
CA ARG A 159 -2.90 -21.99 -28.59
C ARG A 159 -2.37 -23.42 -28.59
N LEU A 160 -2.27 -24.05 -27.41
CA LEU A 160 -1.72 -25.39 -27.24
C LEU A 160 -2.75 -26.52 -27.47
N ARG A 161 -4.06 -26.22 -27.50
CA ARG A 161 -5.14 -27.20 -27.73
C ARG A 161 -5.01 -27.97 -29.05
N GLY A 162 -4.30 -27.43 -30.04
CA GLY A 162 -4.05 -28.12 -31.32
C GLY A 162 -3.08 -29.30 -31.21
N LEU A 163 -2.33 -29.43 -30.12
CA LEU A 163 -1.40 -30.53 -29.88
C LEU A 163 -2.12 -31.65 -29.12
N ALA A 164 -2.57 -32.68 -29.84
CA ALA A 164 -3.36 -33.79 -29.30
C ALA A 164 -2.71 -34.45 -28.06
N PHE A 165 -1.38 -34.55 -28.03
CA PHE A 165 -0.61 -35.11 -26.92
C PHE A 165 -0.68 -34.27 -25.62
N LEU A 166 -0.89 -32.96 -25.71
CA LEU A 166 -0.93 -32.09 -24.53
C LEU A 166 -2.35 -31.92 -23.96
N ARG A 167 -3.37 -32.47 -24.61
CA ARG A 167 -4.78 -32.21 -24.27
C ARG A 167 -5.14 -32.63 -22.84
N GLU A 168 -4.75 -33.83 -22.43
CA GLU A 168 -5.05 -34.35 -21.09
C GLU A 168 -4.30 -33.56 -20.01
N SER A 169 -3.01 -33.28 -20.24
CA SER A 169 -2.20 -32.44 -19.35
C SER A 169 -2.78 -31.03 -19.21
N LEU A 170 -3.23 -30.42 -20.30
CA LEU A 170 -3.85 -29.09 -20.28
C LEU A 170 -5.16 -29.06 -19.50
N LEU A 171 -5.99 -30.11 -19.61
CA LEU A 171 -7.24 -30.22 -18.85
C LEU A 171 -7.00 -30.42 -17.36
N TRP A 172 -6.03 -31.26 -16.99
CA TRP A 172 -5.63 -31.45 -15.59
C TRP A 172 -5.05 -30.17 -14.97
N ILE A 173 -4.24 -29.44 -15.73
CA ILE A 173 -3.72 -28.13 -15.32
C ILE A 173 -4.86 -27.13 -15.15
N ASP A 174 -5.83 -27.10 -16.06
CA ASP A 174 -6.95 -26.18 -16.00
C ASP A 174 -7.85 -26.43 -14.79
N SER A 175 -8.21 -27.69 -14.53
CA SER A 175 -9.04 -28.08 -13.40
C SER A 175 -8.34 -27.87 -12.05
N SER A 176 -7.00 -27.96 -12.02
CA SER A 176 -6.20 -27.68 -10.82
C SER A 176 -6.01 -26.18 -10.57
N LEU A 177 -5.83 -25.38 -11.63
CA LEU A 177 -5.59 -23.94 -11.54
C LEU A 177 -6.87 -23.14 -11.31
N ARG A 178 -7.96 -23.44 -12.04
CA ARG A 178 -9.23 -22.74 -11.92
C ARG A 178 -9.95 -23.13 -10.63
N GLY A 179 -10.46 -22.16 -9.90
CA GLY A 179 -11.05 -22.35 -8.56
C GLY A 179 -10.04 -22.21 -7.43
N SER A 180 -8.80 -22.69 -7.63
CA SER A 180 -7.72 -22.56 -6.65
C SER A 180 -6.98 -21.22 -6.76
N LEU A 181 -6.51 -20.89 -7.96
CA LEU A 181 -5.65 -19.71 -8.22
C LEU A 181 -6.23 -18.76 -9.25
N LEU A 182 -7.00 -19.26 -10.22
CA LEU A 182 -7.65 -18.46 -11.26
C LEU A 182 -9.17 -18.52 -11.16
N PRO A 183 -9.88 -17.47 -11.57
CA PRO A 183 -11.34 -17.49 -11.59
C PRO A 183 -11.86 -18.35 -12.75
N TYR A 184 -13.06 -18.92 -12.58
CA TYR A 184 -13.72 -19.70 -13.63
C TYR A 184 -14.11 -18.82 -14.83
N GLY A 185 -14.64 -17.62 -14.57
CA GLY A 185 -14.94 -16.61 -15.61
C GLY A 185 -13.76 -15.69 -15.90
N GLN A 186 -13.72 -15.10 -17.10
CA GLN A 186 -12.74 -14.07 -17.45
C GLN A 186 -13.19 -12.70 -16.95
N PRO A 187 -12.54 -12.10 -15.94
CA PRO A 187 -12.85 -10.74 -15.54
C PRO A 187 -12.25 -9.76 -16.56
N PRO A 188 -12.91 -8.61 -16.82
CA PRO A 188 -12.36 -7.61 -17.72
C PRO A 188 -11.07 -7.00 -17.16
N VAL A 189 -10.07 -6.82 -18.02
CA VAL A 189 -8.81 -6.17 -17.67
C VAL A 189 -9.00 -4.65 -17.74
N ARG A 190 -8.66 -3.95 -16.66
CA ARG A 190 -8.81 -2.48 -16.53
C ARG A 190 -7.44 -1.82 -16.36
N PRO A 191 -6.66 -1.60 -17.43
CA PRO A 191 -5.25 -1.18 -17.34
C PRO A 191 -5.05 0.15 -16.60
N LEU A 192 -6.04 1.06 -16.65
CA LEU A 192 -5.99 2.34 -15.94
C LEU A 192 -5.77 2.16 -14.42
N LEU A 193 -6.24 1.05 -13.84
CA LEU A 193 -6.08 0.76 -12.41
C LEU A 193 -4.61 0.53 -12.00
N ALA A 194 -3.75 0.15 -12.95
CA ALA A 194 -2.32 -0.05 -12.71
C ALA A 194 -1.52 1.27 -12.67
N LEU A 195 -2.04 2.37 -13.22
CA LEU A 195 -1.30 3.63 -13.35
C LEU A 195 -0.64 4.09 -12.04
N PRO A 196 -1.31 4.05 -10.87
CA PRO A 196 -0.68 4.50 -9.61
C PRO A 196 0.49 3.61 -9.20
N LEU A 197 0.37 2.29 -9.33
CA LEU A 197 1.47 1.37 -9.01
C LEU A 197 2.63 1.51 -10.01
N LEU A 198 2.32 1.65 -11.30
CA LEU A 198 3.33 1.88 -12.34
C LEU A 198 4.07 3.19 -12.11
N ALA A 199 3.37 4.27 -11.71
CA ALA A 199 4.00 5.52 -11.33
C ALA A 199 4.91 5.36 -10.11
N ILE A 200 4.46 4.63 -9.07
CA ILE A 200 5.28 4.31 -7.89
C ILE A 200 6.56 3.56 -8.28
N LEU A 201 6.45 2.54 -9.12
CA LEU A 201 7.58 1.73 -9.59
C LEU A 201 8.53 2.53 -10.50
N ALA A 202 7.99 3.35 -11.40
CA ALA A 202 8.78 4.24 -12.25
C ALA A 202 9.57 5.26 -11.42
N LEU A 203 8.93 5.87 -10.41
CA LEU A 203 9.58 6.79 -9.49
C LEU A 203 10.71 6.11 -8.69
N ASN A 204 10.55 4.83 -8.35
CA ASN A 204 11.56 4.05 -7.66
C ASN A 204 12.86 3.91 -8.47
N LEU A 205 12.81 4.07 -9.80
CA LEU A 205 14.00 4.06 -10.66
C LEU A 205 14.87 5.30 -10.45
N LEU A 206 14.30 6.43 -10.00
CA LEU A 206 15.05 7.67 -9.78
C LEU A 206 15.87 7.62 -8.48
N ALA A 207 15.31 7.02 -7.43
CA ALA A 207 15.99 6.81 -6.16
C ALA A 207 15.44 5.57 -5.45
N ARG A 208 16.33 4.84 -4.76
CA ARG A 208 15.93 3.71 -3.90
C ARG A 208 14.80 4.12 -2.97
N ARG A 209 13.68 3.38 -3.03
CA ARG A 209 12.46 3.62 -2.25
C ARG A 209 11.93 5.05 -2.36
N PHE A 210 11.96 5.65 -3.55
CA PHE A 210 11.53 7.04 -3.79
C PHE A 210 10.16 7.34 -3.16
N TRP A 211 9.17 6.49 -3.42
CA TRP A 211 7.81 6.67 -2.89
C TRP A 211 7.80 6.73 -1.36
N CYS A 212 8.41 5.74 -0.69
CA CYS A 212 8.47 5.69 0.77
C CYS A 212 9.22 6.89 1.36
N ARG A 213 10.26 7.38 0.67
CA ARG A 213 11.09 8.49 1.13
C ARG A 213 10.38 9.84 1.00
N TYR A 214 9.67 10.08 -0.10
CA TYR A 214 9.20 11.42 -0.48
C TYR A 214 7.69 11.62 -0.49
N LEU A 215 6.89 10.60 -0.82
CA LEU A 215 5.45 10.78 -1.11
C LEU A 215 4.52 9.94 -0.23
N CYS A 216 4.99 8.85 0.36
CA CYS A 216 4.15 7.91 1.10
C CYS A 216 3.54 8.53 2.38
N PRO A 217 2.22 8.75 2.45
CA PRO A 217 1.57 9.33 3.64
C PRO A 217 1.66 8.38 4.85
N LEU A 218 1.60 7.07 4.64
CA LEU A 218 1.79 6.07 5.69
C LEU A 218 3.20 6.17 6.30
N GLY A 219 4.21 6.34 5.45
CA GLY A 219 5.60 6.52 5.89
C GLY A 219 5.81 7.82 6.66
N ALA A 220 5.07 8.89 6.34
CA ALA A 220 5.05 10.13 7.11
C ALA A 220 4.40 9.91 8.49
N LEU A 221 3.25 9.23 8.55
CA LEU A 221 2.55 8.94 9.81
C LEU A 221 3.43 8.13 10.76
N LEU A 222 3.99 7.02 10.27
CA LEU A 222 4.92 6.19 11.05
C LEU A 222 6.23 6.92 11.36
N GLY A 223 6.67 7.86 10.51
CA GLY A 223 7.86 8.69 10.73
C GLY A 223 7.70 9.74 11.80
N LEU A 224 6.49 10.26 12.01
CA LEU A 224 6.18 11.11 13.16
C LEU A 224 6.17 10.29 14.45
N ALA A 225 5.57 9.09 14.41
CA ALA A 225 5.55 8.17 15.55
C ALA A 225 6.95 7.65 15.92
N SER A 226 7.82 7.36 14.94
CA SER A 226 9.14 6.78 15.22
C SER A 226 10.17 7.75 15.82
N ARG A 227 9.84 9.05 15.97
CA ARG A 227 10.74 10.04 16.59
C ARG A 227 10.93 9.82 18.09
N VAL A 228 9.94 9.23 18.74
CA VAL A 228 9.99 8.80 20.14
C VAL A 228 10.42 7.34 20.28
N ALA A 229 10.82 6.69 19.18
CA ALA A 229 11.16 5.27 19.20
C ALA A 229 12.27 4.96 20.20
N TRP A 230 12.10 3.88 20.96
CA TRP A 230 13.08 3.50 21.96
C TRP A 230 14.40 3.02 21.33
N LEU A 231 14.33 2.22 20.27
CA LEU A 231 15.51 1.68 19.58
C LEU A 231 16.02 2.64 18.50
N LYS A 232 17.22 3.21 18.70
CA LYS A 232 17.87 4.13 17.74
C LYS A 232 19.28 3.68 17.37
N ARG A 233 19.74 4.12 16.19
CA ARG A 233 21.14 3.94 15.73
C ARG A 233 22.06 4.82 16.56
N ARG A 234 23.11 4.22 17.13
CA ARG A 234 24.23 4.90 17.79
C ARG A 234 25.54 4.59 17.05
N VAL A 235 26.47 5.51 17.12
CA VAL A 235 27.80 5.39 16.52
C VAL A 235 28.81 5.53 17.65
N GLY A 236 29.69 4.55 17.79
CA GLY A 236 30.78 4.56 18.76
C GLY A 236 31.99 5.35 18.26
N GLU A 237 32.96 5.52 19.14
CA GLU A 237 34.18 6.32 18.90
C GLU A 237 35.09 5.71 17.82
N ASP A 238 34.99 4.40 17.58
CA ASP A 238 35.75 3.70 16.54
C ASP A 238 35.40 4.15 15.10
N CYS A 239 34.40 5.01 14.92
CA CYS A 239 33.94 5.49 13.62
C CYS A 239 35.03 6.28 12.87
N SER A 240 35.33 5.88 11.64
CA SER A 240 36.31 6.55 10.77
C SER A 240 35.69 7.57 9.81
N GLU A 241 34.41 7.91 10.00
CA GLU A 241 33.62 8.81 9.13
C GLU A 241 33.66 8.46 7.62
N CYS A 242 33.87 7.19 7.27
CA CYS A 242 34.03 6.75 5.87
C CYS A 242 32.81 6.95 4.95
N GLY A 243 31.64 7.35 5.48
CA GLY A 243 30.41 7.60 4.71
C GLY A 243 29.73 6.38 4.09
N LEU A 244 30.28 5.17 4.22
CA LEU A 244 29.74 3.95 3.61
C LEU A 244 28.31 3.62 4.10
N CYS A 245 28.04 3.84 5.39
CA CYS A 245 26.71 3.60 5.96
C CYS A 245 25.64 4.53 5.37
N ALA A 246 25.98 5.79 5.09
CA ALA A 246 25.07 6.75 4.48
C ALA A 246 24.79 6.40 3.01
N ARG A 247 25.81 5.98 2.26
CA ARG A 247 25.67 5.57 0.85
C ARG A 247 24.79 4.32 0.68
N GLU A 248 24.91 3.35 1.59
CA GLU A 248 24.15 2.10 1.55
C GLU A 248 22.70 2.25 2.07
N CYS A 249 22.42 3.29 2.87
CA CYS A 249 21.09 3.49 3.46
C CYS A 249 20.01 3.69 2.39
N PRO A 250 19.02 2.78 2.25
CA PRO A 250 18.01 2.88 1.19
C PRO A 250 17.10 4.09 1.36
N MET A 251 16.89 4.56 2.60
CA MET A 251 16.05 5.73 2.90
C MET A 251 16.84 7.05 2.88
N GLY A 252 18.19 6.98 2.82
CA GLY A 252 19.06 8.14 3.02
C GLY A 252 18.87 8.79 4.40
N ALA A 253 18.61 7.99 5.44
CA ALA A 253 18.32 8.46 6.80
C ALA A 253 19.56 8.91 7.57
N ILE A 254 20.75 8.81 6.99
CA ILE A 254 22.03 9.12 7.64
C ILE A 254 22.63 10.33 6.93
N ALA A 255 22.89 11.39 7.69
CA ALA A 255 23.63 12.57 7.24
C ALA A 255 24.91 12.62 8.07
N GLU A 256 26.06 12.58 7.39
CA GLU A 256 27.38 12.47 8.03
C GLU A 256 27.42 11.27 9.00
N VAL A 257 27.38 11.53 10.30
CA VAL A 257 27.36 10.53 11.36
C VAL A 257 25.96 10.35 11.97
N ALA A 258 25.12 11.38 11.95
CA ALA A 258 23.80 11.37 12.59
C ALA A 258 22.75 10.56 11.80
N SER A 259 21.88 9.84 12.51
CA SER A 259 20.72 9.18 11.91
C SER A 259 19.46 9.96 12.24
N ASP A 260 18.59 10.11 11.26
CA ASP A 260 17.19 10.43 11.49
C ASP A 260 16.39 9.15 11.81
N PRO A 261 15.82 8.99 13.02
CA PRO A 261 14.95 7.87 13.36
C PRO A 261 13.53 8.01 12.78
N GLY A 262 13.10 9.23 12.45
CA GLY A 262 11.94 9.50 11.59
C GLY A 262 12.18 8.95 10.18
N GLU A 263 13.42 9.02 9.71
CA GLU A 263 14.15 8.35 8.59
C GLU A 263 14.24 6.81 8.57
N CYS A 264 14.55 6.24 9.71
CA CYS A 264 15.09 4.89 9.78
C CYS A 264 13.97 3.83 9.69
N ILE A 265 14.14 2.85 8.82
CA ILE A 265 13.24 1.69 8.68
C ILE A 265 13.80 0.43 9.36
N LEU A 266 14.81 0.60 10.22
CA LEU A 266 15.53 -0.48 10.92
C LEU A 266 15.96 -1.62 9.98
N CYS A 267 16.53 -1.29 8.82
CA CYS A 267 16.94 -2.28 7.83
C CYS A 267 18.25 -2.99 8.22
N LEU A 268 19.06 -2.38 9.09
CA LEU A 268 20.35 -2.88 9.60
C LEU A 268 21.43 -3.08 8.52
N ASP A 269 21.26 -2.53 7.31
CA ASP A 269 22.29 -2.61 6.25
C ASP A 269 23.57 -1.86 6.63
N CYS A 270 23.44 -0.76 7.37
CA CYS A 270 24.59 0.01 7.86
C CYS A 270 25.46 -0.80 8.83
N LEU A 271 24.83 -1.58 9.71
CA LEU A 271 25.53 -2.48 10.65
C LEU A 271 26.34 -3.55 9.88
N ALA A 272 25.76 -4.11 8.81
CA ALA A 272 26.41 -5.15 8.01
C ALA A 272 27.55 -4.63 7.12
N ARG A 273 27.57 -3.34 6.79
CA ARG A 273 28.57 -2.73 5.88
C ARG A 273 29.68 -1.97 6.61
N CYS A 274 29.54 -1.73 7.91
CA CYS A 274 30.55 -1.00 8.69
C CYS A 274 31.83 -1.84 8.84
N PRO A 275 32.99 -1.37 8.33
CA PRO A 275 34.24 -2.14 8.40
C PRO A 275 34.82 -2.20 9.82
N ARG A 276 34.57 -1.19 10.66
CA ARG A 276 35.05 -1.09 12.03
C ARG A 276 34.06 -1.57 13.10
N GLY A 277 32.86 -2.00 12.70
CA GLY A 277 31.84 -2.44 13.67
C GLY A 277 31.31 -1.34 14.60
N ALA A 278 31.59 -0.06 14.34
CA ALA A 278 31.27 1.07 15.21
C ALA A 278 29.77 1.43 15.33
N ILE A 279 28.87 0.67 14.72
CA ILE A 279 27.42 0.97 14.70
C ILE A 279 26.70 0.03 15.65
N THR A 280 25.90 0.59 16.56
CA THR A 280 25.04 -0.18 17.46
C THR A 280 23.60 0.32 17.39
N PHE A 281 22.66 -0.51 17.81
CA PHE A 281 21.26 -0.12 17.99
C PHE A 281 20.91 -0.33 19.45
N GLY A 282 20.48 0.74 20.11
CA GLY A 282 20.25 0.73 21.55
C GLY A 282 19.11 1.63 21.97
N ALA A 283 18.69 1.40 23.21
CA ALA A 283 17.74 2.21 23.94
C ALA A 283 18.20 3.67 24.01
N SER A 284 17.45 4.59 23.40
CA SER A 284 17.73 6.02 23.46
C SER A 284 16.41 6.80 23.62
N PRO A 285 15.88 6.86 24.86
CA PRO A 285 14.67 7.63 25.15
C PRO A 285 14.92 9.10 24.81
N GLY A 286 13.95 9.74 24.16
CA GLY A 286 14.01 11.15 23.78
C GLY A 286 13.34 11.43 22.45
N LEU A 287 12.86 12.65 22.28
CA LEU A 287 12.26 13.11 21.03
C LEU A 287 13.37 13.58 20.08
N SER A 288 13.49 12.97 18.90
CA SER A 288 14.36 13.46 17.84
C SER A 288 13.59 14.41 16.93
N TRP A 289 13.91 15.70 16.98
CA TRP A 289 13.32 16.76 16.18
C TRP A 289 14.43 17.72 15.72
N GLY A 290 14.18 18.52 14.68
CA GLY A 290 15.11 19.54 14.20
C GLY A 290 15.71 19.25 12.81
N TYR A 291 15.11 18.34 12.03
CA TYR A 291 15.51 18.12 10.64
C TYR A 291 14.83 19.14 9.71
N GLU A 292 15.50 19.52 8.62
CA GLU A 292 15.02 20.54 7.66
C GLU A 292 13.64 20.24 7.05
N TYR A 293 13.28 18.96 6.98
CA TYR A 293 12.02 18.48 6.40
C TYR A 293 10.98 18.10 7.46
N ASP A 294 11.18 18.51 8.71
CA ASP A 294 10.18 18.39 9.76
C ASP A 294 8.97 19.26 9.45
N PRO A 295 7.75 18.79 9.77
CA PRO A 295 6.54 19.53 9.45
C PRO A 295 6.53 20.87 10.20
N SER A 296 6.46 21.96 9.44
CA SER A 296 6.33 23.32 9.99
C SER A 296 4.87 23.72 10.11
N ARG A 297 4.57 24.70 10.98
CA ARG A 297 3.22 25.28 11.10
C ARG A 297 2.70 25.81 9.76
N ARG A 298 3.56 26.48 8.98
CA ARG A 298 3.23 26.99 7.64
C ARG A 298 2.82 25.85 6.70
N GLN A 299 3.54 24.74 6.74
CA GLN A 299 3.23 23.58 5.92
C GLN A 299 1.91 22.92 6.32
N LEU A 300 1.64 22.80 7.62
CA LEU A 300 0.35 22.31 8.11
C LEU A 300 -0.78 23.19 7.57
N LEU A 301 -0.73 24.50 7.79
CA LEU A 301 -1.75 25.44 7.31
C LEU A 301 -1.92 25.36 5.78
N ALA A 302 -0.83 25.30 5.02
CA ALA A 302 -0.89 25.15 3.57
C ALA A 302 -1.57 23.84 3.14
N SER A 303 -1.28 22.72 3.81
CA SER A 303 -1.92 21.42 3.52
C SER A 303 -3.42 21.40 3.84
N LEU A 304 -3.82 22.07 4.93
CA LEU A 304 -5.23 22.22 5.30
C LEU A 304 -5.96 23.09 4.28
N ALA A 305 -5.38 24.24 3.90
CA ALA A 305 -5.96 25.13 2.91
C ALA A 305 -6.11 24.45 1.54
N ALA A 306 -5.06 23.76 1.06
CA ALA A 306 -5.11 23.01 -0.19
C ALA A 306 -6.15 21.88 -0.14
N SER A 307 -6.26 21.18 1.00
CA SER A 307 -7.27 20.13 1.19
C SER A 307 -8.69 20.70 1.27
N ALA A 308 -8.89 21.87 1.91
CA ALA A 308 -10.17 22.57 1.91
C ALA A 308 -10.61 22.96 0.50
N VAL A 309 -9.69 23.52 -0.31
CA VAL A 309 -9.94 23.83 -1.72
C VAL A 309 -10.27 22.55 -2.49
N TRP A 310 -9.50 21.48 -2.31
CA TRP A 310 -9.75 20.19 -2.98
C TRP A 310 -11.13 19.62 -2.65
N VAL A 311 -11.48 19.54 -1.36
CA VAL A 311 -12.79 19.07 -0.91
C VAL A 311 -13.91 19.98 -1.42
N GLY A 312 -13.72 21.31 -1.37
CA GLY A 312 -14.68 22.28 -1.89
C GLY A 312 -14.93 22.09 -3.39
N LEU A 313 -13.87 21.94 -4.19
CA LEU A 313 -13.94 21.67 -5.63
C LEU A 313 -14.68 20.36 -5.92
N LEU A 314 -14.37 19.29 -5.19
CA LEU A 314 -15.05 18.00 -5.37
C LEU A 314 -16.52 18.02 -4.98
N ARG A 315 -16.95 18.99 -4.16
CA ARG A 315 -18.36 19.17 -3.77
C ARG A 315 -19.17 20.03 -4.73
N THR A 316 -18.54 20.63 -5.74
CA THR A 316 -19.26 21.41 -6.76
C THR A 316 -20.18 20.52 -7.60
N GLU A 317 -21.27 21.10 -8.11
CA GLU A 317 -22.23 20.46 -9.03
C GLU A 317 -21.52 19.77 -10.22
N VAL A 318 -20.55 20.47 -10.82
CA VAL A 318 -19.77 19.96 -11.96
C VAL A 318 -18.97 18.72 -11.56
N ALA A 319 -18.36 18.73 -10.37
CA ALA A 319 -17.57 17.61 -9.90
C ALA A 319 -18.41 16.42 -9.39
N ARG A 320 -19.64 16.70 -8.96
CA ARG A 320 -20.62 15.73 -8.45
C ARG A 320 -21.57 15.18 -9.50
N ARG A 321 -21.49 15.64 -10.75
CA ARG A 321 -22.39 15.19 -11.83
C ARG A 321 -22.31 13.67 -11.97
N LYS A 322 -23.35 12.98 -11.49
CA LYS A 322 -23.49 11.52 -11.54
C LYS A 322 -24.21 11.13 -12.84
N SER A 323 -23.87 9.95 -13.35
CA SER A 323 -24.63 9.33 -14.43
C SER A 323 -26.00 8.89 -13.91
N PRO A 324 -27.10 9.09 -14.67
CA PRO A 324 -28.42 8.55 -14.33
C PRO A 324 -28.44 7.03 -14.20
N HIS A 325 -27.44 6.33 -14.76
CA HIS A 325 -27.31 4.88 -14.76
C HIS A 325 -26.31 4.36 -13.73
N LEU A 326 -25.94 5.17 -12.72
CA LEU A 326 -25.06 4.74 -11.65
C LEU A 326 -25.76 3.72 -10.74
N LEU A 327 -25.39 2.45 -10.87
CA LEU A 327 -25.90 1.37 -10.03
C LEU A 327 -24.86 0.95 -9.00
N ARG A 328 -25.19 1.01 -7.71
CA ARG A 328 -24.33 0.51 -6.63
C ARG A 328 -24.61 -0.95 -6.29
N PRO A 329 -23.64 -1.65 -5.69
CA PRO A 329 -23.91 -2.97 -5.11
C PRO A 329 -25.09 -2.89 -4.13
N PRO A 330 -25.94 -3.94 -4.04
CA PRO A 330 -27.01 -3.98 -3.05
C PRO A 330 -26.51 -3.70 -1.63
N GLY A 331 -27.25 -2.90 -0.88
CA GLY A 331 -26.87 -2.50 0.49
C GLY A 331 -25.80 -1.42 0.58
N ALA A 332 -25.22 -0.95 -0.54
CA ALA A 332 -24.26 0.16 -0.54
C ALA A 332 -24.94 1.46 -1.01
N GLY A 333 -25.47 2.24 -0.07
CA GLY A 333 -25.90 3.61 -0.33
C GLY A 333 -24.73 4.50 -0.78
N GLU A 334 -24.96 5.44 -1.69
CA GLU A 334 -23.91 6.26 -2.31
C GLU A 334 -23.03 6.98 -1.29
N ASP A 335 -23.64 7.79 -0.41
CA ASP A 335 -22.89 8.63 0.52
C ASP A 335 -22.18 7.80 1.59
N GLU A 336 -22.82 6.71 2.07
CA GLU A 336 -22.20 5.79 3.02
C GLU A 336 -21.03 5.02 2.40
N LEU A 337 -21.15 4.64 1.13
CA LEU A 337 -20.08 4.00 0.37
C LEU A 337 -18.90 4.96 0.18
N LEU A 338 -19.14 6.21 -0.24
CA LEU A 338 -18.06 7.19 -0.45
C LEU A 338 -17.30 7.51 0.84
N ALA A 339 -18.01 7.57 1.97
CA ALA A 339 -17.43 7.84 3.29
C ALA A 339 -16.58 6.68 3.86
N ARG A 340 -16.70 5.46 3.31
CA ARG A 340 -16.01 4.26 3.84
C ARG A 340 -15.12 3.54 2.83
N CYS A 341 -15.33 3.76 1.54
CA CYS A 341 -14.62 3.05 0.50
C CYS A 341 -13.16 3.53 0.40
N VAL A 342 -12.23 2.63 0.69
CA VAL A 342 -10.79 2.89 0.52
C VAL A 342 -10.29 2.67 -0.91
N ARG A 343 -11.17 2.35 -1.88
CA ARG A 343 -10.85 2.19 -3.31
C ARG A 343 -9.76 1.14 -3.59
N CYS A 344 -9.72 0.06 -2.80
CA CYS A 344 -8.75 -1.02 -2.93
C CYS A 344 -9.11 -2.05 -4.02
N GLY A 345 -10.37 -2.12 -4.44
CA GLY A 345 -10.82 -3.03 -5.50
C GLY A 345 -10.98 -4.50 -5.09
N ARG A 346 -10.91 -4.85 -3.79
CA ARG A 346 -11.15 -6.23 -3.33
C ARG A 346 -12.58 -6.72 -3.65
N CYS A 347 -13.56 -5.83 -3.54
CA CYS A 347 -14.95 -6.13 -3.92
C CYS A 347 -15.10 -6.44 -5.42
N LEU A 348 -14.26 -5.84 -6.28
CA LEU A 348 -14.22 -6.15 -7.72
C LEU A 348 -13.70 -7.58 -7.95
N LYS A 349 -12.67 -7.97 -7.20
CA LYS A 349 -12.06 -9.30 -7.29
C LYS A 349 -12.98 -10.42 -6.78
N VAL A 350 -13.64 -10.19 -5.65
CA VAL A 350 -14.50 -11.23 -5.04
C VAL A 350 -15.78 -11.45 -5.83
N CYS A 351 -16.19 -10.51 -6.68
CA CYS A 351 -17.41 -10.59 -7.47
C CYS A 351 -17.38 -11.82 -8.40
N PRO A 352 -18.23 -12.84 -8.17
CA PRO A 352 -18.16 -14.09 -8.92
C PRO A 352 -18.60 -13.91 -10.38
N THR A 353 -19.50 -12.97 -10.64
CA THR A 353 -20.01 -12.67 -11.99
C THR A 353 -19.19 -11.60 -12.70
N SER A 354 -18.18 -11.01 -12.05
CA SER A 354 -17.45 -9.83 -12.56
C SER A 354 -18.34 -8.64 -12.93
N GLY A 355 -19.58 -8.59 -12.44
CA GLY A 355 -20.51 -7.49 -12.68
C GLY A 355 -20.06 -6.17 -12.03
N LEU A 356 -19.31 -6.23 -10.92
CA LEU A 356 -18.76 -5.05 -10.28
C LEU A 356 -17.51 -4.56 -11.01
N GLN A 357 -17.54 -3.28 -11.37
CA GLN A 357 -16.49 -2.58 -12.09
C GLN A 357 -16.07 -1.32 -11.33
N PRO A 358 -14.82 -0.85 -11.50
CA PRO A 358 -14.41 0.44 -10.94
C PRO A 358 -15.10 1.57 -11.71
N ALA A 359 -15.75 2.48 -11.01
CA ALA A 359 -16.22 3.73 -11.59
C ALA A 359 -15.01 4.57 -12.04
N LEU A 360 -15.17 5.26 -13.15
CA LEU A 360 -14.30 6.33 -13.62
C LEU A 360 -14.94 7.65 -13.21
N LEU A 361 -15.73 8.26 -14.10
CA LEU A 361 -16.40 9.54 -13.87
C LEU A 361 -17.92 9.40 -13.68
N GLU A 362 -18.47 8.18 -13.79
CA GLU A 362 -19.92 7.93 -13.68
C GLU A 362 -20.46 8.26 -12.29
N ALA A 363 -19.61 8.20 -11.27
CA ALA A 363 -19.91 8.54 -9.88
C ALA A 363 -19.36 9.92 -9.47
N GLY A 364 -19.04 10.78 -10.44
CA GLY A 364 -18.30 12.02 -10.22
C GLY A 364 -16.84 11.78 -9.79
N TRP A 365 -16.10 12.87 -9.57
CA TRP A 365 -14.68 12.79 -9.21
C TRP A 365 -14.45 12.17 -7.83
N GLU A 366 -15.39 12.33 -6.91
CA GLU A 366 -15.33 11.71 -5.59
C GLU A 366 -15.50 10.18 -5.66
N GLY A 367 -16.25 9.70 -6.65
CA GLY A 367 -16.53 8.28 -6.86
C GLY A 367 -15.49 7.52 -7.70
N VAL A 368 -14.40 8.16 -8.15
CA VAL A 368 -13.37 7.47 -8.94
C VAL A 368 -12.87 6.22 -8.20
N TRP A 369 -12.83 5.09 -8.92
CA TRP A 369 -12.44 3.75 -8.47
C TRP A 369 -13.31 3.11 -7.39
N THR A 370 -14.50 3.64 -7.15
CA THR A 370 -15.52 2.99 -6.29
C THR A 370 -16.30 1.94 -7.09
N PRO A 371 -16.89 0.91 -6.47
CA PRO A 371 -17.57 -0.16 -7.20
C PRO A 371 -18.90 0.31 -7.81
N VAL A 372 -19.10 0.08 -9.11
CA VAL A 372 -20.35 0.24 -9.84
C VAL A 372 -20.76 -1.10 -10.43
N LEU A 373 -22.04 -1.45 -10.35
CA LEU A 373 -22.59 -2.66 -10.96
C LEU A 373 -22.89 -2.39 -12.43
N VAL A 374 -22.37 -3.24 -13.31
CA VAL A 374 -22.62 -3.22 -14.75
C VAL A 374 -23.34 -4.53 -15.11
N PRO A 375 -24.70 -4.56 -15.10
CA PRO A 375 -25.47 -5.78 -15.32
C PRO A 375 -25.16 -6.51 -16.63
N ARG A 376 -24.73 -5.77 -17.66
CA ARG A 376 -24.33 -6.33 -18.96
C ARG A 376 -23.08 -7.22 -18.89
N LEU A 377 -22.20 -7.00 -17.91
CA LEU A 377 -21.02 -7.83 -17.68
C LEU A 377 -21.30 -9.00 -16.73
N GLY A 378 -22.17 -8.76 -15.74
CA GLY A 378 -22.59 -9.78 -14.80
C GLY A 378 -23.70 -9.25 -13.89
N TYR A 379 -24.66 -10.11 -13.57
CA TYR A 379 -25.73 -9.79 -12.63
C TYR A 379 -25.26 -9.94 -11.18
N CYS A 380 -25.98 -9.32 -10.25
CA CYS A 380 -25.80 -9.54 -8.83
C CYS A 380 -26.80 -10.60 -8.39
N ASP A 381 -26.31 -11.76 -7.96
CA ASP A 381 -27.15 -12.81 -7.38
C ASP A 381 -27.72 -12.31 -6.04
N TYR A 382 -29.03 -12.52 -5.83
CA TYR A 382 -29.75 -12.04 -4.65
C TYR A 382 -29.17 -12.59 -3.33
N SER A 383 -28.62 -13.80 -3.35
CA SER A 383 -28.04 -14.47 -2.17
C SER A 383 -26.56 -14.13 -1.94
N CYS A 384 -25.93 -13.36 -2.83
CA CYS A 384 -24.50 -13.09 -2.78
C CYS A 384 -24.14 -11.98 -1.78
N ALA A 385 -23.40 -12.35 -0.72
CA ALA A 385 -22.87 -11.42 0.29
C ALA A 385 -21.34 -11.24 0.21
N SER A 386 -20.68 -11.73 -0.84
CA SER A 386 -19.21 -11.85 -0.87
C SER A 386 -18.47 -10.51 -0.78
N CYS A 387 -19.07 -9.42 -1.26
CA CYS A 387 -18.48 -8.09 -1.17
C CYS A 387 -18.36 -7.56 0.27
N GLY A 388 -19.21 -8.02 1.19
CA GLY A 388 -19.15 -7.66 2.61
C GLY A 388 -18.08 -8.42 3.39
N GLN A 389 -17.47 -9.45 2.79
CA GLN A 389 -16.48 -10.32 3.44
C GLN A 389 -15.03 -9.85 3.24
N VAL A 390 -14.79 -8.80 2.43
CA VAL A 390 -13.46 -8.43 1.92
C VAL A 390 -12.97 -7.04 2.31
#